data_AF-A0A926NIB0-F1
#
_entry.id   AF-A0A926NIB0-F1
#
_cell.length_a   1.000
_cell.length_b   1.000
_cell.length_c   1.000
_cell.angle_alpha   90.00
_cell.angle_beta   90.00
_cell.angle_gamma   90.00
#
_symmetry.space_group_name_H-M   'P 1'
#
loop_
_entity.id
_entity.type
_entity.pdbx_description
1 polymer ?
#
loop_
_entity_poly.entity_id
_entity_poly.type
_entity_poly.pdbx_seq_one_letter_code
_entity_poly.pdbx_strand_id
1 'polypeptide(L)' 'MLQLTSKELSFIEDEIRAEEITAKTMNWCASQCKDPELRKTLEQLAEHHQLKIADLAQYFNRAGMIQ' A
#
# COMPACT_ATOMS: atom_id res chain seq x y z
N MET A 1 13.63 20.07 4.17
CA MET A 1 12.48 19.83 3.27
C MET A 1 12.98 18.87 2.20
N LEU A 2 12.50 17.63 2.15
CA LEU A 2 13.03 16.59 1.26
C LEU A 2 12.49 16.83 -0.16
N GLN A 3 13.27 17.47 -1.02
CA GLN A 3 13.01 17.44 -2.46
C GLN A 3 13.50 16.09 -2.99
N LEU A 4 12.56 15.23 -3.33
CA LEU A 4 12.86 13.97 -3.98
C LEU A 4 13.12 14.20 -5.47
N THR A 5 14.08 13.48 -5.99
CA THR A 5 14.32 13.42 -7.43
C THR A 5 13.18 12.69 -8.13
N SER A 6 13.03 12.92 -9.45
CA SER A 6 12.06 12.21 -10.28
C SER A 6 12.19 10.68 -10.17
N LYS A 7 13.42 10.17 -10.01
CA LYS A 7 13.70 8.74 -9.80
C LYS A 7 13.18 8.23 -8.45
N GLU A 8 13.33 9.01 -7.39
CA GLU A 8 12.82 8.63 -6.07
C GLU A 8 11.29 8.70 -6.03
N LEU A 9 10.69 9.68 -6.70
CA LEU A 9 9.24 9.74 -6.88
C LEU A 9 8.71 8.52 -7.65
N SER A 10 9.38 8.09 -8.74
CA SER A 10 8.97 6.88 -9.46
C SER A 10 9.06 5.61 -8.61
N PHE A 11 10.06 5.50 -7.73
CA PHE A 11 10.14 4.37 -6.82
C PHE A 11 9.00 4.35 -5.80
N ILE A 12 8.62 5.50 -5.27
CA ILE A 12 7.48 5.59 -4.34
C ILE A 12 6.18 5.25 -5.06
N GLU A 13 6.02 5.69 -6.32
CA GLU A 13 4.85 5.34 -7.13
C GLU A 13 4.78 3.82 -7.39
N ASP A 14 5.91 3.18 -7.72
CA ASP A 14 5.99 1.74 -7.91
C ASP A 14 5.68 0.97 -6.61
N GLU A 15 6.19 1.43 -5.47
CA GLU A 15 5.90 0.86 -4.15
C GLU A 15 4.41 0.96 -3.81
N ILE A 16 3.77 2.12 -4.06
CA ILE A 16 2.32 2.28 -3.88
C ILE A 16 1.55 1.25 -4.70
N ARG A 17 1.93 1.03 -5.97
CA ARG A 17 1.27 0.03 -6.82
C ARG A 17 1.50 -1.40 -6.32
N ALA A 18 2.70 -1.72 -5.85
CA ALA A 18 3.02 -3.06 -5.32
C ALA A 18 2.22 -3.36 -4.05
N GLU A 19 2.10 -2.39 -3.15
CA GLU A 19 1.29 -2.47 -1.94
C GLU A 19 -0.19 -2.64 -2.27
N GLU A 20 -0.72 -1.92 -3.27
CA GLU A 20 -2.11 -2.06 -3.71
C GLU A 20 -2.42 -3.48 -4.22
N ILE A 21 -1.52 -4.04 -5.04
CA ILE A 21 -1.67 -5.41 -5.55
C ILE A 21 -1.66 -6.38 -4.36
N THR A 22 -0.76 -6.20 -3.42
CA THR A 22 -0.63 -7.07 -2.23
C THR A 22 -1.90 -7.04 -1.38
N ALA A 23 -2.43 -5.85 -1.07
CA ALA A 23 -3.67 -5.70 -0.31
C ALA A 23 -4.88 -6.36 -1.02
N LYS A 24 -4.99 -6.15 -2.35
CA LYS A 24 -6.05 -6.75 -3.17
C LYS A 24 -5.94 -8.28 -3.19
N THR A 25 -4.73 -8.81 -3.37
CA THR A 25 -4.47 -10.25 -3.35
C THR A 25 -4.80 -10.86 -1.99
N MET A 26 -4.43 -10.21 -0.89
CA MET A 26 -4.75 -10.69 0.45
C MET A 26 -6.26 -10.73 0.71
N ASN A 27 -7.00 -9.69 0.33
CA ASN A 27 -8.47 -9.69 0.41
C ASN A 27 -9.09 -10.79 -0.46
N TRP A 28 -8.55 -11.01 -1.66
CA TRP A 28 -8.99 -12.11 -2.51
C TRP A 28 -8.73 -13.46 -1.83
N CYS A 29 -7.53 -13.71 -1.30
CA CYS A 29 -7.21 -14.92 -0.54
C CYS A 29 -8.14 -15.11 0.67
N ALA A 30 -8.42 -14.03 1.42
CA ALA A 30 -9.32 -14.05 2.56
C ALA A 30 -10.74 -14.50 2.14
N SER A 31 -11.23 -14.03 1.00
CA SER A 31 -12.55 -14.42 0.46
C SER A 31 -12.66 -15.91 0.10
N GLN A 32 -11.53 -16.57 -0.19
CA GLN A 32 -11.46 -17.99 -0.53
C GLN A 32 -11.25 -18.88 0.71
N CYS A 33 -10.93 -18.28 1.88
CA CYS A 33 -10.69 -19.02 3.11
C CYS A 33 -12.00 -19.47 3.77
N LYS A 34 -12.06 -20.75 4.13
CA LYS A 34 -13.14 -21.32 4.95
C LYS A 34 -12.87 -21.19 6.44
N ASP A 35 -11.60 -21.15 6.82
CA ASP A 35 -11.18 -20.97 8.20
C ASP A 35 -11.35 -19.50 8.62
N PRO A 36 -12.13 -19.21 9.68
CA PRO A 36 -12.44 -17.84 10.07
C PRO A 36 -11.26 -17.10 10.71
N GLU A 37 -10.32 -17.80 11.34
CA GLU A 37 -9.14 -17.19 11.97
C GLU A 37 -8.11 -16.80 10.91
N LEU A 38 -7.89 -17.67 9.93
CA LEU A 38 -7.04 -17.39 8.77
C LEU A 38 -7.61 -16.25 7.93
N ARG A 39 -8.93 -16.25 7.67
CA ARG A 39 -9.59 -15.15 6.96
C ARG A 39 -9.38 -13.82 7.68
N LYS A 40 -9.62 -13.77 8.99
CA LYS A 40 -9.42 -12.57 9.80
C LYS A 40 -7.97 -12.08 9.75
N THR A 41 -7.01 -12.99 9.80
CA THR A 41 -5.58 -12.66 9.70
C THR A 41 -5.25 -12.02 8.34
N LEU A 42 -5.77 -12.58 7.25
CA LEU A 42 -5.58 -12.04 5.90
C LEU A 42 -6.25 -10.67 5.71
N GLU A 43 -7.45 -10.47 6.26
CA GLU A 43 -8.14 -9.18 6.27
C GLU A 43 -7.35 -8.11 7.03
N GLN A 44 -6.80 -8.46 8.20
CA GLN A 44 -5.95 -7.55 8.98
C GLN A 44 -4.65 -7.19 8.27
N LEU A 45 -4.02 -8.15 7.57
CA LEU A 45 -2.85 -7.87 6.76
C LEU A 45 -3.19 -6.96 5.58
N ALA A 46 -4.31 -7.21 4.90
CA ALA A 46 -4.78 -6.35 3.82
C ALA A 46 -5.05 -4.91 4.30
N GLU A 47 -5.66 -4.74 5.47
CA GLU A 47 -5.87 -3.44 6.11
C GLU A 47 -4.54 -2.74 6.42
N HIS A 48 -3.54 -3.47 6.93
CA HIS A 48 -2.21 -2.92 7.18
C HIS A 48 -1.55 -2.37 5.91
N HIS A 49 -1.62 -3.13 4.80
CA HIS A 49 -1.13 -2.67 3.50
C HIS A 49 -1.91 -1.44 2.99
N GLN A 50 -3.23 -1.37 3.20
CA GLN A 50 -4.04 -0.18 2.87
C GLN A 50 -3.61 1.06 3.64
N LEU A 51 -3.29 0.94 4.93
CA LEU A 51 -2.76 2.06 5.73
C LEU A 51 -1.40 2.51 5.20
N LYS A 52 -0.51 1.57 4.85
CA LYS A 52 0.79 1.88 4.28
C LYS A 52 0.69 2.62 2.94
N ILE A 53 -0.27 2.24 2.09
CA ILE A 53 -0.57 2.97 0.84
C ILE A 53 -0.96 4.42 1.14
N ALA A 54 -1.83 4.64 2.13
CA ALA A 54 -2.26 5.99 2.50
C ALA A 54 -1.09 6.85 2.99
N ASP A 55 -0.20 6.27 3.81
CA ASP A 55 1.01 6.95 4.29
C ASP A 55 1.97 7.29 3.15
N LEU A 56 2.24 6.34 2.25
CA LEU A 56 3.10 6.54 1.08
C LEU A 56 2.52 7.58 0.12
N ALA A 57 1.21 7.55 -0.14
CA ALA A 57 0.54 8.53 -0.98
C ALA A 57 0.58 9.94 -0.35
N GLN A 58 0.39 10.05 0.97
CA GLN A 58 0.53 11.32 1.68
C GLN A 58 1.97 11.85 1.58
N TYR A 59 2.96 10.98 1.75
CA TYR A 59 4.37 11.34 1.61
C TYR A 59 4.72 11.78 0.18
N PHE A 60 4.27 11.02 -0.83
CA PHE A 60 4.44 11.33 -2.25
C PHE A 60 3.86 12.71 -2.59
N ASN A 61 2.63 13.00 -2.15
CA ASN A 61 1.99 14.29 -2.38
C ASN A 61 2.74 15.44 -1.69
N ARG A 62 3.21 15.25 -0.46
CA ARG A 62 4.02 16.27 0.25
C ARG A 62 5.37 16.52 -0.43
N ALA A 63 6.00 15.49 -0.98
CA ALA A 63 7.25 15.60 -1.71
C ALA A 63 7.07 16.21 -3.11
N GLY A 64 5.93 15.96 -3.77
CA GLY A 64 5.60 16.45 -5.11
C GLY A 64 4.96 17.83 -5.17
N MET A 65 4.33 18.32 -4.08
CA MET A 65 3.68 19.65 -4.01
C MET A 65 4.66 20.85 -3.97
N ILE A 66 5.95 20.64 -4.21
CA ILE A 66 6.94 21.72 -4.41
C ILE A 66 7.37 21.69 -5.88
N GLN A 67 6.44 22.02 -6.78
CA GLN A 67 6.73 22.43 -8.16
C GLN A 67 6.13 23.80 -8.42
#